data_AF-A0A345YNA6-F1
#
_entry.id   AF-A0A345YNA6-F1
#
_cell.length_a   1.000
_cell.length_b   1.000
_cell.length_c   1.000
_cell.angle_alpha   90.00
_cell.angle_beta   90.00
_cell.angle_gamma   90.00
#
_symmetry.space_group_name_H-M   'P 1'
#
loop_
_entity.id
_entity.type
_entity.pdbx_description
1 polymer ?
#
loop_
_entity_poly.entity_id
_entity_poly.type
_entity_poly.pdbx_seq_one_letter_code
_entity_poly.pdbx_strand_id
1 'polypeptide(L)'
;MSALVAVEEQDRLDLVVFDRPVTVLLPPDPDGERRARLRDAWSRCLSPGPPAAGAVLCDLRAVTAPTEEADSGARLGDLVTTAVTTRTMESALGTLLLLHAAGLAAEDGRVMALCAPPGTGKTTATLVLARRFGYVTDETVAVVPGTGQVLPYPKPLQIIDREVAARKVARGPEELGLRAPSASTALHLGPVIVLDRSLDPAGDAAPTVTPLPLAEALPRIVAQTSSLHLLPRPLQTLCALMDAHGGPWLLHYAEAETLPEVLDAWLAGRESRSAGPESWESAVVEETSPSPPCGDGAVVRRAPVADAVAIPGGVAVLRGGDFFLLQGVGATLWERLTRPRTLDELTEALVAAHGTVEGADGIVAELVEQLRDRGLLSIADGGLA
;
A
#
# COMPACT_ATOMS: atom_id res chain seq x y z
N MET A 1 27.47 -4.62 -22.88
CA MET A 1 28.53 -3.69 -22.41
C MET A 1 28.70 -2.50 -23.36
N SER A 2 27.61 -1.98 -23.94
CA SER A 2 27.66 -0.92 -24.95
C SER A 2 26.51 0.06 -24.72
N ALA A 3 26.79 1.36 -24.89
CA ALA A 3 25.96 2.57 -24.70
C ALA A 3 26.10 3.36 -23.38
N LEU A 4 26.78 2.85 -22.34
CA LEU A 4 26.95 3.56 -21.05
C LEU A 4 28.23 4.43 -20.92
N VAL A 5 29.07 4.50 -21.96
CA VAL A 5 30.49 4.94 -21.81
C VAL A 5 30.79 6.35 -22.34
N ALA A 6 29.79 7.18 -22.66
CA ALA A 6 30.05 8.59 -22.98
C ALA A 6 28.91 9.53 -22.53
N VAL A 7 28.35 9.28 -21.35
CA VAL A 7 27.59 10.33 -20.65
C VAL A 7 28.62 11.12 -19.86
N GLU A 8 28.79 12.41 -20.15
CA GLU A 8 29.59 13.28 -19.31
C GLU A 8 29.04 13.20 -17.88
N GLU A 9 29.93 13.12 -16.89
CA GLU A 9 29.57 13.03 -15.47
C GLU A 9 28.66 14.18 -14.99
N GLN A 10 28.51 15.20 -15.83
CA GLN A 10 27.77 16.43 -15.62
C GLN A 10 26.25 16.26 -15.82
N ASP A 11 25.78 15.30 -16.62
CA ASP A 11 24.35 15.14 -16.98
C ASP A 11 23.68 13.93 -16.29
N ARG A 12 24.08 13.62 -15.06
CA ARG A 12 23.51 12.50 -14.30
C ARG A 12 23.23 12.82 -12.83
N LEU A 13 22.27 12.10 -12.26
CA LEU A 13 21.95 12.08 -10.83
C LEU A 13 21.90 10.62 -10.36
N ASP A 14 22.79 10.27 -9.43
CA ASP A 14 22.88 8.93 -8.86
C ASP A 14 22.22 8.91 -7.47
N LEU A 15 21.24 8.03 -7.30
CA LEU A 15 20.41 7.92 -6.11
C LEU A 15 20.43 6.50 -5.54
N VAL A 16 20.02 6.38 -4.28
CA VAL A 16 19.68 5.11 -3.62
C VAL A 16 18.23 5.21 -3.18
N VAL A 17 17.41 4.28 -3.64
CA VAL A 17 15.98 4.17 -3.28
C VAL A 17 15.67 2.72 -2.95
N PHE A 18 15.04 2.46 -1.81
CA PHE A 18 14.82 1.11 -1.30
C PHE A 18 16.11 0.27 -1.24
N ASP A 19 17.22 0.89 -0.80
CA ASP A 19 18.58 0.32 -0.82
C ASP A 19 19.08 -0.15 -2.19
N ARG A 20 18.45 0.30 -3.28
CA ARG A 20 18.85 0.01 -4.65
C ARG A 20 19.43 1.23 -5.35
N PRO A 21 20.52 1.07 -6.11
CA PRO A 21 21.07 2.15 -6.90
C PRO A 21 20.13 2.51 -8.06
N VAL A 22 19.93 3.80 -8.28
CA VAL A 22 19.15 4.38 -9.37
C VAL A 22 20.01 5.43 -10.06
N THR A 23 20.11 5.38 -11.38
CA THR A 23 20.81 6.38 -12.17
C THR A 23 19.81 7.11 -13.05
N VAL A 24 19.75 8.42 -12.91
CA VAL A 24 18.92 9.31 -13.74
C VAL A 24 19.82 10.04 -14.72
N LEU A 25 19.56 9.87 -16.03
CA LEU A 25 20.21 10.64 -17.08
C LEU A 25 19.38 11.89 -17.36
N LEU A 26 19.97 13.05 -17.20
CA LEU A 26 19.30 14.34 -17.30
C LEU A 26 19.54 14.97 -18.68
N PRO A 27 18.63 15.85 -19.16
CA PRO A 27 18.94 16.74 -20.28
C PRO A 27 20.18 17.60 -20.00
N PRO A 28 20.88 18.08 -21.04
CA PRO A 28 22.04 18.95 -20.87
C PRO A 28 21.75 20.17 -19.99
N ASP A 29 22.67 20.46 -19.07
CA ASP A 29 22.56 21.58 -18.12
C ASP A 29 23.86 22.41 -18.10
N PRO A 30 24.08 23.27 -19.12
CA PRO A 30 25.37 23.94 -19.32
C PRO A 30 25.78 24.83 -18.13
N ASP A 31 24.81 25.43 -17.44
CA ASP A 31 25.07 26.28 -16.26
C ASP A 31 25.04 25.48 -14.94
N GLY A 32 24.64 24.21 -14.98
CA GLY A 32 24.61 23.30 -13.83
C GLY A 32 23.56 23.61 -12.76
N GLU A 33 22.74 24.65 -12.94
CA GLU A 33 21.80 25.13 -11.94
C GLU A 33 20.64 24.15 -11.70
N ARG A 34 20.08 23.55 -12.76
CA ARG A 34 18.97 22.58 -12.62
C ARG A 34 19.43 21.35 -11.85
N ARG A 35 20.63 20.86 -12.17
CA ARG A 35 21.24 19.74 -11.47
C ARG A 35 21.54 20.06 -10.02
N ALA A 36 22.06 21.26 -9.70
CA ALA A 36 22.29 21.66 -8.31
C ALA A 36 20.98 21.62 -7.50
N ARG A 37 19.90 22.23 -8.03
CA ARG A 37 18.57 22.21 -7.41
C ARG A 37 18.04 20.79 -7.21
N LEU A 38 18.21 19.90 -8.20
CA LEU A 38 17.82 18.50 -8.08
C LEU A 38 18.65 17.78 -7.00
N ARG A 39 19.97 18.00 -6.94
CA ARG A 39 20.83 17.39 -5.91
C ARG A 39 20.44 17.85 -4.50
N ASP A 40 20.10 19.12 -4.34
CA ASP A 40 19.65 19.66 -3.05
C ASP A 40 18.30 19.06 -2.65
N ALA A 41 17.35 19.01 -3.58
CA ALA A 41 16.03 18.42 -3.35
C ALA A 41 16.14 16.92 -2.97
N TRP A 42 17.00 16.18 -3.68
CA TRP A 42 17.22 14.74 -3.51
C TRP A 42 18.36 14.40 -2.55
N SER A 43 18.84 15.36 -1.76
CA SER A 43 20.03 15.23 -0.90
C SER A 43 20.04 13.97 -0.03
N ARG A 44 18.88 13.55 0.49
CA ARG A 44 18.71 12.35 1.33
C ARG A 44 18.70 11.02 0.57
N CYS A 45 18.64 11.06 -0.74
CA CYS A 45 18.68 9.88 -1.60
C CYS A 45 19.97 9.81 -2.42
N LEU A 46 20.90 10.77 -2.31
CA LEU A 46 22.13 10.76 -3.11
C LEU A 46 22.99 9.52 -2.80
N SER A 47 23.45 8.85 -3.85
CA SER A 47 24.43 7.77 -3.70
C SER A 47 25.80 8.34 -3.30
N PRO A 48 26.47 7.79 -2.27
CA PRO A 48 27.79 8.24 -1.85
C PRO A 48 28.92 7.71 -2.74
N GLY A 49 28.65 6.77 -3.65
CA GLY A 49 29.64 6.08 -4.46
C GLY A 49 29.39 6.16 -5.97
N PRO A 50 30.35 5.66 -6.79
CA PRO A 50 30.21 5.64 -8.25
C PRO A 50 29.00 4.79 -8.67
N PRO A 51 28.52 4.94 -9.93
CA PRO A 51 27.39 4.19 -10.45
C PRO A 51 27.58 2.68 -10.25
N ALA A 52 26.64 2.05 -9.55
CA ALA A 52 26.69 0.63 -9.28
C ALA A 52 26.19 -0.18 -10.47
N ALA A 53 26.80 -1.35 -10.71
CA ALA A 53 26.29 -2.29 -11.70
C ALA A 53 24.88 -2.75 -11.31
N GLY A 54 23.96 -2.80 -12.27
CA GLY A 54 22.56 -3.19 -12.04
C GLY A 54 21.65 -2.07 -11.54
N ALA A 55 22.10 -0.80 -11.58
CA ALA A 55 21.26 0.34 -11.25
C ALA A 55 20.00 0.43 -12.13
N VAL A 56 18.90 0.86 -11.52
CA VAL A 56 17.67 1.19 -12.24
C VAL A 56 17.91 2.45 -13.06
N LEU A 57 17.77 2.36 -14.39
CA LEU A 57 18.03 3.47 -15.30
C LEU A 57 16.77 4.28 -15.59
N CYS A 58 16.81 5.58 -15.31
CA CYS A 58 15.80 6.56 -15.69
C CYS A 58 16.38 7.52 -16.74
N ASP A 59 16.07 7.33 -18.02
CA ASP A 59 16.59 8.19 -19.09
C ASP A 59 15.61 9.32 -19.41
N LEU A 60 15.98 10.56 -19.05
CA LEU A 60 15.19 11.77 -19.30
C LEU A 60 15.86 12.71 -20.31
N ARG A 61 16.92 12.29 -21.01
CA ARG A 61 17.67 13.15 -21.95
C ARG A 61 16.83 13.68 -23.11
N ALA A 62 15.80 12.93 -23.52
CA ALA A 62 14.91 13.28 -24.62
C ALA A 62 13.78 14.25 -24.23
N VAL A 63 13.68 14.64 -22.96
CA VAL A 63 12.67 15.61 -22.51
C VAL A 63 13.02 16.98 -23.07
N THR A 64 12.20 17.51 -23.98
CA THR A 64 12.36 18.85 -24.52
C THR A 64 12.07 19.90 -23.45
N ALA A 65 13.05 20.77 -23.18
CA ALA A 65 12.88 21.90 -22.30
C ALA A 65 11.82 22.86 -22.89
N PRO A 66 10.84 23.33 -22.11
CA PRO A 66 9.95 24.41 -22.53
C PRO A 66 10.75 25.72 -22.71
N THR A 67 10.16 26.66 -23.45
CA THR A 67 10.77 27.95 -23.84
C THR A 67 10.98 28.93 -22.68
N GLU A 68 10.46 28.67 -21.48
CA GLU A 68 10.63 29.50 -20.29
C GLU A 68 11.43 28.78 -19.20
N GLU A 69 12.49 29.42 -18.69
CA GLU A 69 13.48 28.83 -17.76
C GLU A 69 12.88 28.40 -16.41
N ALA A 70 11.97 29.19 -15.84
CA ALA A 70 11.35 28.89 -14.55
C ALA A 70 10.39 27.68 -14.60
N ASP A 71 9.69 27.49 -15.73
CA ASP A 71 8.77 26.36 -15.95
C ASP A 71 9.54 25.05 -16.25
N SER A 72 10.75 25.18 -16.81
CA SER A 72 11.63 24.06 -17.14
C SER A 72 12.15 23.33 -15.89
N GLY A 73 12.58 24.06 -14.86
CA GLY A 73 13.14 23.46 -13.64
C GLY A 73 12.12 22.68 -12.80
N ALA A 74 10.94 23.27 -12.56
CA ALA A 74 9.86 22.61 -11.81
C ALA A 74 9.36 21.35 -12.53
N ARG A 75 9.15 21.44 -13.85
CA ARG A 75 8.73 20.31 -14.68
C ARG A 75 9.75 19.19 -14.69
N LEU A 76 11.05 19.50 -14.74
CA LEU A 76 12.09 18.49 -14.67
C LEU A 76 12.09 17.78 -13.30
N GLY A 77 11.90 18.51 -12.20
CA GLY A 77 11.75 17.92 -10.87
C GLY A 77 10.60 16.91 -10.78
N ASP A 78 9.46 17.24 -11.37
CA ASP A 78 8.29 16.35 -11.43
C ASP A 78 8.55 15.10 -12.28
N LEU A 79 9.21 15.27 -13.42
CA LEU A 79 9.58 14.16 -14.29
C LEU A 79 10.60 13.22 -13.63
N VAL A 80 11.60 13.77 -12.93
CA VAL A 80 12.57 12.99 -12.15
C VAL A 80 11.84 12.20 -11.06
N THR A 81 10.98 12.87 -10.29
CA THR A 81 10.18 12.22 -9.22
C THR A 81 9.34 11.08 -9.78
N THR A 82 8.59 11.34 -10.86
CA THR A 82 7.74 10.34 -11.50
C THR A 82 8.55 9.17 -12.05
N ALA A 83 9.65 9.43 -12.75
CA ALA A 83 10.48 8.39 -13.34
C ALA A 83 11.14 7.51 -12.27
N VAL A 84 11.73 8.14 -11.24
CA VAL A 84 12.39 7.42 -10.14
C VAL A 84 11.38 6.61 -9.35
N THR A 85 10.25 7.19 -8.94
CA THR A 85 9.19 6.46 -8.22
C THR A 85 8.71 5.26 -9.04
N THR A 86 8.25 5.48 -10.28
CA THR A 86 7.66 4.41 -11.10
C THR A 86 8.66 3.28 -11.36
N ARG A 87 9.87 3.60 -11.83
CA ARG A 87 10.89 2.60 -12.16
C ARG A 87 11.36 1.82 -10.94
N THR A 88 11.48 2.49 -9.80
CA THR A 88 11.92 1.81 -8.58
C THR A 88 10.83 0.90 -8.03
N MET A 89 9.56 1.35 -8.05
CA MET A 89 8.41 0.51 -7.72
C MET A 89 8.30 -0.71 -8.62
N GLU A 90 8.43 -0.55 -9.94
CA GLU A 90 8.45 -1.66 -10.92
C GLU A 90 9.51 -2.71 -10.54
N SER A 91 10.70 -2.27 -10.12
CA SER A 91 11.77 -3.18 -9.71
C SER A 91 11.48 -3.92 -8.41
N ALA A 92 10.61 -3.37 -7.54
CA ALA A 92 10.29 -3.92 -6.23
C ALA A 92 9.07 -4.86 -6.24
N LEU A 93 8.32 -4.92 -7.34
CA LEU A 93 7.12 -5.74 -7.47
C LEU A 93 7.37 -7.21 -7.12
N GLY A 94 6.47 -7.79 -6.33
CA GLY A 94 6.56 -9.19 -5.88
C GLY A 94 7.65 -9.48 -4.85
N THR A 95 8.47 -8.49 -4.48
CA THR A 95 9.57 -8.66 -3.50
C THR A 95 9.38 -7.84 -2.24
N LEU A 96 8.74 -6.66 -2.35
CA LEU A 96 8.43 -5.78 -1.23
C LEU A 96 6.92 -5.58 -1.11
N LEU A 97 6.42 -5.45 0.11
CA LEU A 97 5.09 -4.89 0.35
C LEU A 97 5.19 -3.36 0.20
N LEU A 98 4.47 -2.83 -0.78
CA LEU A 98 4.46 -1.40 -1.12
C LEU A 98 3.13 -0.78 -0.66
N LEU A 99 3.14 -0.17 0.53
CA LEU A 99 1.98 0.55 1.05
C LEU A 99 2.03 2.00 0.55
N HIS A 100 0.98 2.45 -0.15
CA HIS A 100 0.78 3.84 -0.55
C HIS A 100 0.44 4.73 0.65
N ALA A 101 1.42 4.89 1.52
CA ALA A 101 1.34 5.50 2.82
C ALA A 101 2.49 6.48 3.02
N ALA A 102 2.30 7.45 3.92
CA ALA A 102 3.42 8.21 4.44
C ALA A 102 4.12 7.40 5.55
N GLY A 103 5.44 7.42 5.56
CA GLY A 103 6.28 6.77 6.56
C GLY A 103 6.93 7.77 7.48
N LEU A 104 6.69 7.62 8.78
CA LEU A 104 7.26 8.47 9.83
C LEU A 104 7.89 7.62 10.93
N ALA A 105 9.19 7.78 11.14
CA ALA A 105 9.97 7.04 12.10
C ALA A 105 9.94 7.69 13.50
N ALA A 106 9.59 6.89 14.50
CA ALA A 106 9.90 7.20 15.90
C ALA A 106 11.41 7.05 16.17
N GLU A 107 11.87 7.53 17.32
CA GLU A 107 13.29 7.53 17.70
C GLU A 107 13.88 6.11 17.78
N ASP A 108 13.05 5.13 18.12
CA ASP A 108 13.38 3.70 18.19
C ASP A 108 13.32 2.97 16.83
N GLY A 109 13.16 3.71 15.73
CA GLY A 109 13.14 3.15 14.37
C GLY A 109 11.81 2.55 13.93
N ARG A 110 10.76 2.55 14.78
CA ARG A 110 9.41 2.15 14.37
C ARG A 110 8.83 3.16 13.39
N VAL A 111 8.44 2.69 12.21
CA VAL A 111 7.84 3.52 11.17
C VAL A 111 6.32 3.39 11.22
N MET A 112 5.64 4.48 11.56
CA MET A 112 4.19 4.59 11.39
C MET A 112 3.88 4.71 9.89
N ALA A 113 3.04 3.82 9.38
CA ALA A 113 2.57 3.85 8.00
C ALA A 113 1.17 4.50 7.98
N LEU A 114 1.08 5.73 7.48
CA LEU A 114 -0.17 6.50 7.38
C LEU A 114 -0.83 6.29 6.02
N CYS A 115 -1.81 5.40 5.97
CA CYS A 115 -2.59 5.09 4.78
C CYS A 115 -3.73 6.10 4.63
N ALA A 116 -3.85 6.70 3.44
CA ALA A 116 -4.96 7.58 3.13
C ALA A 116 -5.20 7.59 1.62
N PRO A 117 -6.46 7.65 1.16
CA PRO A 117 -6.77 7.81 -0.26
C PRO A 117 -6.07 9.05 -0.85
N PRO A 118 -5.73 9.06 -2.15
CA PRO A 118 -5.16 10.23 -2.80
C PRO A 118 -6.03 11.48 -2.60
N GLY A 119 -5.39 12.63 -2.38
CA GLY A 119 -6.08 13.92 -2.23
C GLY A 119 -6.70 14.20 -0.85
N THR A 120 -6.60 13.29 0.12
CA THR A 120 -7.19 13.45 1.47
C THR A 120 -6.31 14.22 2.47
N GLY A 121 -5.20 14.81 2.02
CA GLY A 121 -4.30 15.61 2.86
C GLY A 121 -3.12 14.86 3.47
N LYS A 122 -2.82 13.63 3.02
CA LYS A 122 -1.65 12.83 3.48
C LYS A 122 -0.35 13.63 3.46
N THR A 123 0.00 14.28 2.35
CA THR A 123 1.21 15.11 2.25
C THR A 123 1.19 16.28 3.25
N THR A 124 0.03 16.89 3.49
CA THR A 124 -0.12 17.94 4.51
C THR A 124 0.14 17.40 5.92
N ALA A 125 -0.46 16.27 6.27
CA ALA A 125 -0.22 15.59 7.55
C ALA A 125 1.27 15.20 7.70
N THR A 126 1.88 14.67 6.64
CA THR A 126 3.31 14.33 6.61
C THR A 126 4.18 15.55 6.89
N LEU A 127 3.93 16.71 6.26
CA LEU A 127 4.71 17.93 6.46
C LEU A 127 4.70 18.39 7.93
N VAL A 128 3.55 18.30 8.59
CA VAL A 128 3.42 18.65 10.00
C VAL A 128 4.15 17.63 10.87
N LEU A 129 3.85 16.35 10.69
CA LEU A 129 4.35 15.28 11.54
C LEU A 129 5.85 15.02 11.37
N ALA A 130 6.40 15.21 10.18
CA ALA A 130 7.83 15.04 9.89
C ALA A 130 8.72 16.11 10.53
N ARG A 131 8.14 17.16 11.15
CA ARG A 131 8.87 18.09 12.03
C ARG A 131 9.09 17.51 13.42
N ARG A 132 8.34 16.47 13.79
CA ARG A 132 8.41 15.78 15.08
C ARG A 132 9.03 14.39 14.96
N PHE A 133 8.63 13.63 13.96
CA PHE A 133 9.09 12.28 13.65
C PHE A 133 10.05 12.28 12.45
N GLY A 134 10.91 11.26 12.34
CA GLY A 134 11.84 11.13 11.21
C GLY A 134 11.10 10.87 9.89
N TYR A 135 11.34 11.70 8.89
CA TYR A 135 10.73 11.55 7.56
C TYR A 135 11.33 10.35 6.82
N VAL A 136 10.49 9.35 6.52
CA VAL A 136 10.88 8.20 5.68
C VAL A 136 10.42 8.39 4.25
N THR A 137 9.16 8.79 4.04
CA THR A 137 8.54 9.01 2.72
C THR A 137 7.14 9.64 2.88
N ASP A 138 6.63 10.34 1.88
CA ASP A 138 5.22 10.79 1.80
C ASP A 138 4.36 9.94 0.84
N GLU A 139 4.96 8.99 0.12
CA GLU A 139 4.32 8.28 -0.99
C GLU A 139 4.22 6.77 -0.79
N THR A 140 5.33 6.09 -0.47
CA THR A 140 5.34 4.63 -0.41
C THR A 140 6.27 4.08 0.64
N VAL A 141 5.69 3.44 1.65
CA VAL A 141 6.40 2.66 2.66
C VAL A 141 6.69 1.28 2.06
N ALA A 142 7.95 1.02 1.77
CA ALA A 142 8.40 -0.27 1.28
C ALA A 142 8.86 -1.16 2.45
N VAL A 143 8.19 -2.28 2.62
CA VAL A 143 8.40 -3.23 3.72
C VAL A 143 8.93 -4.54 3.16
N VAL A 144 10.02 -5.04 3.73
CA VAL A 144 10.53 -6.39 3.45
C VAL A 144 9.61 -7.41 4.13
N PRO A 145 8.94 -8.29 3.36
CA PRO A 145 8.06 -9.30 3.94
C PRO A 145 8.81 -10.23 4.89
N GLY A 146 8.15 -10.67 5.97
CA GLY A 146 8.69 -11.59 6.96
C GLY A 146 9.58 -10.96 8.04
N THR A 147 10.36 -9.93 7.71
CA THR A 147 11.17 -9.20 8.72
C THR A 147 10.49 -7.93 9.22
N GLY A 148 9.61 -7.34 8.40
CA GLY A 148 9.01 -6.03 8.70
C GLY A 148 10.01 -4.88 8.53
N GLN A 149 11.22 -5.10 8.01
CA GLN A 149 12.19 -4.02 7.77
C GLN A 149 11.60 -3.01 6.78
N VAL A 150 11.74 -1.72 7.09
CA VAL A 150 11.33 -0.63 6.19
C VAL A 150 12.55 -0.09 5.47
N LEU A 151 12.48 -0.04 4.14
CA LEU A 151 13.54 0.54 3.32
C LEU A 151 13.24 2.02 3.08
N PRO A 152 14.19 2.94 3.39
CA PRO A 152 13.93 4.36 3.32
C PRO A 152 13.73 4.85 1.88
N TYR A 153 12.83 5.82 1.71
CA TYR A 153 12.64 6.54 0.44
C TYR A 153 12.28 8.03 0.67
N PRO A 154 13.24 8.83 1.21
CA PRO A 154 12.99 10.21 1.62
C PRO A 154 13.04 11.17 0.42
N LYS A 155 12.19 10.91 -0.58
CA LYS A 155 12.10 11.73 -1.80
C LYS A 155 11.62 13.15 -1.49
N PRO A 156 11.86 14.12 -2.40
CA PRO A 156 11.22 15.43 -2.36
C PRO A 156 9.69 15.31 -2.25
N LEU A 157 9.10 16.22 -1.48
CA LEU A 157 7.65 16.31 -1.33
C LEU A 157 7.08 17.20 -2.43
N GLN A 158 5.96 16.76 -2.99
CA GLN A 158 5.20 17.48 -4.00
C GLN A 158 4.17 18.37 -3.32
N ILE A 159 4.55 19.62 -3.02
CA ILE A 159 3.73 20.55 -2.24
C ILE A 159 3.09 21.60 -3.13
N ILE A 160 1.89 22.06 -2.77
CA ILE A 160 1.24 23.17 -3.45
C ILE A 160 1.87 24.47 -2.94
N ASP A 161 2.61 25.16 -3.80
CA ASP A 161 3.16 26.47 -3.51
C ASP A 161 2.10 27.54 -3.74
N ARG A 162 1.56 28.08 -2.63
CA ARG A 162 0.53 29.11 -2.67
C ARG A 162 1.07 30.49 -3.09
N GLU A 163 2.38 30.71 -3.00
CA GLU A 163 3.03 31.95 -3.41
C GLU A 163 3.27 31.95 -4.93
N VAL A 164 3.52 30.78 -5.52
CA VAL A 164 3.68 30.58 -6.97
C VAL A 164 2.42 29.96 -7.59
N ALA A 165 1.35 30.75 -7.64
CA ALA A 165 0.13 30.43 -8.41
C ALA A 165 -0.53 29.07 -8.08
N ALA A 166 -0.38 28.57 -6.85
CA ALA A 166 -0.90 27.28 -6.40
C ALA A 166 -0.40 26.07 -7.24
N ARG A 167 0.80 26.17 -7.83
CA ARG A 167 1.42 25.07 -8.57
C ARG A 167 2.02 24.05 -7.61
N LYS A 168 2.02 22.77 -8.01
CA LYS A 168 2.82 21.75 -7.30
C LYS A 168 4.28 21.95 -7.63
N VAL A 169 5.12 21.95 -6.60
CA VAL A 169 6.58 22.03 -6.72
C VAL A 169 7.23 20.96 -5.85
N ALA A 170 8.28 20.34 -6.37
CA ALA A 170 9.13 19.43 -5.62
C ALA A 170 10.04 20.23 -4.68
N ARG A 171 9.97 19.97 -3.38
CA ARG A 171 10.86 20.58 -2.36
C ARG A 171 11.55 19.51 -1.54
N GLY A 172 12.84 19.73 -1.27
CA GLY A 172 13.68 18.76 -0.56
C GLY A 172 13.33 18.67 0.92
N PRO A 173 13.58 17.53 1.59
CA PRO A 173 13.34 17.40 3.03
C PRO A 173 14.12 18.40 3.90
N GLU A 174 15.36 18.75 3.51
CA GLU A 174 16.18 19.73 4.23
C GLU A 174 15.59 21.13 4.15
N GLU A 175 15.17 21.53 2.96
CA GLU A 175 14.53 22.82 2.72
C GLU A 175 13.22 22.98 3.51
N LEU A 176 12.48 21.89 3.68
CA LEU A 176 11.24 21.86 4.43
C LEU A 176 11.45 21.72 5.95
N GLY A 177 12.70 21.57 6.40
CA GLY A 177 13.04 21.38 7.82
C GLY A 177 12.50 20.08 8.41
N LEU A 178 12.39 19.03 7.58
CA LEU A 178 11.91 17.72 8.03
C LEU A 178 13.01 17.02 8.82
N ARG A 179 12.67 16.27 9.87
CA ARG A 179 13.66 15.47 10.60
C ARG A 179 14.10 14.26 9.78
N ALA A 180 15.35 13.85 9.93
CA ALA A 180 15.82 12.56 9.46
C ALA A 180 15.54 11.48 10.53
N PRO A 181 15.27 10.22 10.14
CA PRO A 181 15.30 9.11 11.08
C PRO A 181 16.67 8.97 11.75
N SER A 182 16.71 8.38 12.95
CA SER A 182 17.98 8.14 13.65
C SER A 182 18.86 7.17 12.86
N ALA A 183 20.10 7.59 12.56
CA ALA A 183 21.04 6.82 11.75
C ALA A 183 21.53 5.54 12.44
N SER A 184 21.41 5.45 13.77
CA SER A 184 21.85 4.29 14.56
C SER A 184 20.79 3.20 14.69
N THR A 185 19.57 3.42 14.20
CA THR A 185 18.44 2.54 14.46
C THR A 185 17.84 2.02 13.15
N ALA A 186 17.74 0.69 13.04
CA ALA A 186 17.15 0.06 11.86
C ALA A 186 15.64 0.35 11.79
N LEU A 187 15.19 0.76 10.61
CA LEU A 187 13.78 1.04 10.37
C LEU A 187 12.99 -0.26 10.22
N HIS A 188 11.89 -0.36 10.95
CA HIS A 188 10.96 -1.47 10.86
C HIS A 188 9.53 -0.96 10.96
N LEU A 189 8.60 -1.71 10.38
CA LEU A 189 7.20 -1.36 10.34
C LEU A 189 6.68 -1.29 11.79
N GLY A 190 6.05 -0.17 12.10
CA GLY A 190 5.26 0.01 13.31
C GLY A 190 3.78 -0.13 12.97
N PRO A 191 2.90 0.67 13.59
CA PRO A 191 1.48 0.59 13.32
C PRO A 191 1.12 1.09 11.91
N VAL A 192 0.20 0.37 11.27
CA VAL A 192 -0.52 0.84 10.08
C VAL A 192 -1.75 1.62 10.55
N ILE A 193 -1.82 2.90 10.17
CA ILE A 193 -2.84 3.85 10.60
C ILE A 193 -3.57 4.35 9.36
N VAL A 194 -4.89 4.18 9.32
CA VAL A 194 -5.76 4.76 8.31
C VAL A 194 -6.15 6.17 8.74
N LEU A 195 -5.85 7.16 7.91
CA LEU A 195 -6.24 8.55 8.13
C LEU A 195 -7.69 8.77 7.73
N ASP A 196 -8.46 9.40 8.61
CA ASP A 196 -9.83 9.83 8.37
C ASP A 196 -9.96 11.31 8.73
N ARG A 197 -9.94 12.16 7.71
CA ARG A 197 -10.00 13.61 7.89
C ARG A 197 -11.45 14.09 7.87
N SER A 198 -11.92 14.66 8.97
CA SER A 198 -13.20 15.38 9.02
C SER A 198 -13.09 16.70 8.25
N LEU A 199 -14.09 16.96 7.42
CA LEU A 199 -14.28 18.24 6.71
C LEU A 199 -15.42 19.07 7.32
N ASP A 200 -16.05 18.58 8.39
CA ASP A 200 -17.16 19.27 9.04
C ASP A 200 -16.63 20.44 9.88
N PRO A 201 -16.97 21.71 9.54
CA PRO A 201 -16.53 22.88 10.30
C PRO A 201 -17.10 22.94 11.72
N ALA A 202 -18.18 22.21 12.01
CA ALA A 202 -18.74 22.09 13.36
C ALA A 202 -18.05 20.98 14.18
N GLY A 203 -17.25 20.14 13.52
CA GLY A 203 -16.52 19.03 14.11
C GLY A 203 -15.14 19.44 14.60
N ASP A 204 -15.06 20.33 15.59
CA ASP A 204 -13.83 20.61 16.37
C ASP A 204 -13.48 19.43 17.32
N ALA A 205 -13.71 18.19 16.88
CA ALA A 205 -13.39 17.01 17.66
C ALA A 205 -11.86 16.85 17.74
N ALA A 206 -11.35 16.72 18.96
CA ALA A 206 -9.95 16.41 19.19
C ALA A 206 -9.57 15.11 18.44
N PRO A 207 -8.36 15.04 17.87
CA PRO A 207 -7.96 13.86 17.11
C PRO A 207 -7.94 12.61 18.00
N THR A 208 -8.47 11.51 17.46
CA THR A 208 -8.57 10.23 18.19
C THR A 208 -7.93 9.10 17.41
N VAL A 209 -7.22 8.22 18.12
CA VAL A 209 -6.67 6.98 17.57
C VAL A 209 -7.39 5.80 18.18
N THR A 210 -8.11 5.03 17.37
CA THR A 210 -8.89 3.86 17.80
C THR A 210 -8.51 2.60 17.00
N PRO A 211 -8.65 1.39 17.55
CA PRO A 211 -8.49 0.17 16.76
C PRO A 211 -9.45 0.19 15.56
N LEU A 212 -9.00 -0.33 14.41
CA LEU A 212 -9.83 -0.48 13.21
C LEU A 212 -10.03 -1.98 12.94
N PRO A 213 -11.26 -2.51 12.91
CA PRO A 213 -11.49 -3.92 12.61
C PRO A 213 -10.94 -4.33 11.24
N LEU A 214 -10.43 -5.55 11.10
CA LEU A 214 -9.82 -6.04 9.85
C LEU A 214 -10.80 -5.98 8.67
N ALA A 215 -12.09 -6.23 8.92
CA ALA A 215 -13.14 -6.12 7.90
C ALA A 215 -13.26 -4.69 7.33
N GLU A 216 -12.95 -3.67 8.12
CA GLU A 216 -12.93 -2.27 7.67
C GLU A 216 -11.55 -1.83 7.18
N ALA A 217 -10.48 -2.36 7.77
CA ALA A 217 -9.11 -1.99 7.46
C ALA A 217 -8.65 -2.57 6.11
N LEU A 218 -8.90 -3.85 5.85
CA LEU A 218 -8.41 -4.54 4.65
C LEU A 218 -8.86 -3.86 3.36
N PRO A 219 -10.16 -3.55 3.14
CA PRO A 219 -10.58 -2.84 1.91
C PRO A 219 -9.84 -1.51 1.72
N ARG A 220 -9.62 -0.76 2.81
CA ARG A 220 -8.96 0.55 2.77
C ARG A 220 -7.47 0.42 2.49
N ILE A 221 -6.78 -0.51 3.15
CA ILE A 221 -5.34 -0.69 3.03
C ILE A 221 -4.98 -1.37 1.70
N VAL A 222 -5.72 -2.40 1.28
CA VAL A 222 -5.49 -3.09 0.00
C VAL A 222 -5.69 -2.13 -1.17
N ALA A 223 -6.70 -1.25 -1.12
CA ALA A 223 -6.87 -0.18 -2.11
C ALA A 223 -5.70 0.82 -2.16
N GLN A 224 -4.93 0.91 -1.07
CA GLN A 224 -3.70 1.70 -0.97
C GLN A 224 -2.44 0.81 -1.02
N THR A 225 -2.50 -0.38 -1.64
CA THR A 225 -1.33 -1.25 -1.79
C THR A 225 -1.07 -1.53 -3.26
N SER A 226 0.17 -1.33 -3.71
CA SER A 226 0.54 -1.58 -5.09
C SER A 226 0.95 -3.04 -5.29
N SER A 227 0.31 -3.71 -6.27
CA SER A 227 0.67 -5.06 -6.71
C SER A 227 0.77 -6.12 -5.61
N LEU A 228 -0.09 -6.02 -4.59
CA LEU A 228 -0.16 -6.94 -3.46
C LEU A 228 -0.19 -8.41 -3.92
N HIS A 229 -0.98 -8.69 -4.96
CA HIS A 229 -1.17 -10.02 -5.54
C HIS A 229 0.07 -10.72 -6.10
N LEU A 230 1.17 -9.98 -6.30
CA LEU A 230 2.44 -10.55 -6.75
C LEU A 230 3.28 -11.10 -5.59
N LEU A 231 2.91 -10.81 -4.33
CA LEU A 231 3.59 -11.36 -3.16
C LEU A 231 3.21 -12.83 -2.92
N PRO A 232 4.07 -13.63 -2.27
CA PRO A 232 3.66 -14.93 -1.74
C PRO A 232 2.65 -14.75 -0.60
N ARG A 233 1.50 -15.44 -0.67
CA ARG A 233 0.39 -15.32 0.29
C ARG A 233 0.07 -13.85 0.64
N PRO A 234 -0.39 -13.06 -0.34
CA PRO A 234 -0.56 -11.61 -0.23
C PRO A 234 -1.32 -11.10 1.01
N LEU A 235 -2.54 -11.59 1.23
CA LEU A 235 -3.41 -11.14 2.33
C LEU A 235 -2.88 -11.64 3.67
N GLN A 236 -2.36 -12.87 3.72
CA GLN A 236 -1.75 -13.43 4.93
C GLN A 236 -0.51 -12.62 5.33
N THR A 237 0.33 -12.23 4.36
CA THR A 237 1.51 -11.38 4.60
C THR A 237 1.10 -10.04 5.17
N LEU A 238 0.07 -9.40 4.61
CA LEU A 238 -0.44 -8.12 5.11
C LEU A 238 -1.00 -8.25 6.54
N CYS A 239 -1.81 -9.27 6.82
CA CYS A 239 -2.39 -9.49 8.14
C CYS A 239 -1.32 -9.82 9.19
N ALA A 240 -0.37 -10.69 8.86
CA ALA A 240 0.74 -11.04 9.75
C ALA A 240 1.60 -9.83 10.13
N LEU A 241 1.84 -8.91 9.19
CA LEU A 241 2.58 -7.67 9.46
C LEU A 241 1.78 -6.72 10.37
N MET A 242 0.47 -6.58 10.15
CA MET A 242 -0.37 -5.75 11.02
C MET A 242 -0.41 -6.29 12.45
N ASP A 243 -0.58 -7.60 12.61
CA ASP A 243 -0.58 -8.28 13.92
C ASP A 243 0.76 -8.12 14.66
N ALA A 244 1.87 -8.38 13.96
CA ALA A 244 3.21 -8.30 14.55
C ALA A 244 3.57 -6.89 15.03
N HIS A 245 2.99 -5.87 14.40
CA HIS A 245 3.29 -4.47 14.68
C HIS A 245 2.12 -3.72 15.33
N GLY A 246 1.14 -4.47 15.83
CA GLY A 246 0.05 -4.02 16.70
C GLY A 246 -0.82 -2.96 16.03
N GLY A 247 -1.30 -3.22 14.81
CA GLY A 247 -2.34 -2.49 14.09
C GLY A 247 -3.34 -3.45 13.42
N PRO A 248 -4.36 -2.97 12.68
CA PRO A 248 -4.52 -1.61 12.15
C PRO A 248 -5.29 -0.63 13.06
N TRP A 249 -5.13 0.67 12.81
CA TRP A 249 -5.77 1.76 13.56
C TRP A 249 -6.47 2.75 12.64
N LEU A 250 -7.45 3.47 13.19
CA LEU A 250 -8.07 4.64 12.61
C LEU A 250 -7.60 5.89 13.35
N LEU A 251 -7.07 6.87 12.63
CA LEU A 251 -6.79 8.21 13.14
C LEU A 251 -7.81 9.18 12.54
N HIS A 252 -8.79 9.56 13.35
CA HIS A 252 -9.78 10.57 13.01
C HIS A 252 -9.29 11.96 13.46
N TYR A 253 -9.33 12.96 12.58
CA TYR A 253 -8.84 14.32 12.86
C TYR A 253 -9.44 15.36 11.90
N ALA A 254 -9.43 16.65 12.28
CA ALA A 254 -9.80 17.75 11.38
C ALA A 254 -8.56 18.46 10.81
N GLU A 255 -7.63 18.86 11.70
CA GLU A 255 -6.43 19.63 11.36
C GLU A 255 -5.13 18.89 11.68
N ALA A 256 -4.19 18.92 10.73
CA ALA A 256 -2.95 18.16 10.81
C ALA A 256 -2.05 18.63 11.96
N GLU A 257 -2.10 19.91 12.29
CA GLU A 257 -1.35 20.60 13.36
C GLU A 257 -1.62 20.00 14.74
N THR A 258 -2.76 19.33 14.93
CA THR A 258 -3.15 18.69 16.19
C THR A 258 -2.59 17.27 16.36
N LEU A 259 -2.05 16.67 15.30
CA LEU A 259 -1.61 15.27 15.29
C LEU A 259 -0.33 14.96 16.06
N PRO A 260 0.72 15.83 16.09
CA PRO A 260 2.00 15.46 16.70
C PRO A 260 1.89 15.04 18.18
N GLU A 261 1.18 15.83 19.00
CA GLU A 261 1.06 15.56 20.44
C GLU A 261 0.24 14.30 20.72
N VAL A 262 -0.83 14.06 19.94
CA VAL A 262 -1.66 12.88 20.08
C VAL A 262 -0.92 11.60 19.70
N LEU A 263 -0.13 11.63 18.62
CA LEU A 263 0.69 10.48 18.24
C LEU A 263 1.82 10.22 19.23
N ASP A 264 2.48 11.25 19.77
CA ASP A 264 3.48 11.07 20.84
C ASP A 264 2.87 10.39 22.06
N ALA A 265 1.75 10.91 22.57
CA ALA A 265 1.06 10.36 23.73
C ALA A 265 0.56 8.93 23.46
N TRP A 266 0.06 8.68 22.25
CA TRP A 266 -0.42 7.38 21.85
C TRP A 266 0.72 6.35 21.74
N LEU A 267 1.84 6.71 21.12
CA LEU A 267 3.03 5.86 21.02
C LEU A 267 3.63 5.53 22.39
N ALA A 268 3.70 6.52 23.29
CA ALA A 268 4.20 6.32 24.65
C ALA A 268 3.32 5.36 25.48
N GLY A 269 2.01 5.33 25.22
CA GLY A 269 1.05 4.46 25.90
C GLY A 269 0.85 3.08 25.28
N ARG A 270 1.54 2.73 24.19
CA ARG A 270 1.28 1.51 23.41
C ARG A 270 1.61 0.20 24.09
N GLU A 271 2.60 0.15 24.98
CA GLU A 271 2.96 -1.10 25.69
C GLU A 271 1.79 -1.64 26.54
N SER A 272 0.83 -0.78 26.88
CA SER A 272 -0.40 -1.14 27.60
C SER A 272 -1.61 -1.37 26.69
N ARG A 273 -1.47 -1.24 25.36
CA ARG A 273 -2.58 -1.25 24.40
C ARG A 273 -2.29 -2.24 23.26
N SER A 274 -2.60 -3.52 23.47
CA SER A 274 -2.88 -4.37 22.32
C SER A 274 -4.32 -4.09 21.89
N ALA A 275 -4.53 -3.64 20.65
CA ALA A 275 -5.66 -4.22 19.93
C ALA A 275 -5.30 -5.71 19.90
N GLY A 276 -5.95 -6.54 20.72
CA GLY A 276 -5.69 -7.97 20.69
C GLY A 276 -5.74 -8.46 19.24
N PRO A 277 -4.90 -9.43 18.83
CA PRO A 277 -4.91 -9.88 17.44
C PRO A 277 -6.35 -10.27 17.09
N GLU A 278 -6.96 -9.55 16.14
CA GLU A 278 -8.21 -10.04 15.58
C GLU A 278 -7.86 -11.35 14.89
N SER A 279 -8.48 -12.44 15.35
CA SER A 279 -8.16 -13.79 14.88
C SER A 279 -8.47 -13.89 13.39
N TRP A 280 -7.45 -13.82 12.56
CA TRP A 280 -7.52 -14.19 11.16
C TRP A 280 -6.82 -15.53 10.95
N GLU A 281 -7.30 -16.28 9.97
CA GLU A 281 -6.75 -17.59 9.62
C GLU A 281 -6.67 -17.73 8.10
N SER A 282 -5.73 -18.53 7.62
CA SER A 282 -5.66 -18.87 6.18
C SER A 282 -6.95 -19.59 5.77
N ALA A 283 -7.66 -19.03 4.79
CA ALA A 283 -8.85 -19.64 4.19
C ALA A 283 -8.56 -20.32 2.84
N VAL A 284 -7.29 -20.31 2.42
CA VAL A 284 -6.81 -21.09 1.27
C VAL A 284 -6.75 -22.55 1.67
N VAL A 285 -7.61 -23.35 1.07
CA VAL A 285 -7.60 -24.81 1.18
C VAL A 285 -6.88 -25.32 -0.07
N GLU A 286 -5.77 -26.03 0.09
CA GLU A 286 -5.17 -26.77 -1.03
C GLU A 286 -6.26 -27.65 -1.66
N GLU A 287 -6.43 -27.53 -2.98
CA GLU A 287 -7.36 -28.40 -3.70
C GLU A 287 -6.91 -29.86 -3.52
N THR A 288 -7.50 -30.57 -2.56
CA THR A 288 -7.49 -32.03 -2.58
C THR A 288 -8.07 -32.46 -3.92
N SER A 289 -7.32 -33.29 -4.65
CA SER A 289 -7.65 -33.75 -5.99
C SER A 289 -9.14 -34.07 -6.11
N PRO A 290 -9.83 -33.61 -7.17
CA PRO A 290 -11.26 -33.75 -7.27
C PRO A 290 -11.61 -35.25 -7.29
N SER A 291 -12.30 -35.72 -6.26
CA SER A 291 -13.15 -36.88 -6.46
C SER A 291 -14.23 -36.45 -7.45
N PRO A 292 -14.48 -37.20 -8.54
CA PRO A 292 -15.55 -36.85 -9.46
C PRO A 292 -16.87 -36.75 -8.68
N PRO A 293 -17.71 -35.74 -8.99
CA PRO A 293 -19.01 -35.63 -8.35
C PRO A 293 -19.79 -36.92 -8.61
N CYS A 294 -20.33 -37.51 -7.55
CA CYS A 294 -21.22 -38.65 -7.67
C CYS A 294 -22.65 -38.09 -7.67
N GLY A 295 -23.24 -37.87 -8.85
CA GLY A 295 -24.63 -37.41 -9.00
C GLY A 295 -24.91 -36.68 -10.32
N ASP A 296 -26.17 -36.70 -10.74
CA ASP A 296 -26.70 -35.83 -11.82
C ASP A 296 -26.98 -34.44 -11.24
N GLY A 297 -26.23 -33.42 -11.66
CA GLY A 297 -26.46 -32.04 -11.25
C GLY A 297 -25.28 -31.10 -11.54
N ALA A 298 -25.57 -29.82 -11.76
CA ALA A 298 -24.54 -28.79 -11.86
C ALA A 298 -23.87 -28.60 -10.48
N VAL A 299 -22.54 -28.68 -10.45
CA VAL A 299 -21.77 -28.52 -9.22
C VAL A 299 -21.07 -27.18 -9.19
N VAL A 300 -21.22 -26.49 -8.06
CA VAL A 300 -20.56 -25.22 -7.76
C VAL A 300 -19.25 -25.52 -7.04
N ARG A 301 -18.17 -24.84 -7.43
CA ARG A 301 -16.87 -24.90 -6.75
C ARG A 301 -16.23 -23.52 -6.70
N ARG A 302 -15.33 -23.30 -5.73
CA ARG A 302 -14.46 -22.12 -5.74
C ARG A 302 -13.60 -22.12 -7.00
N ALA A 303 -13.44 -20.96 -7.59
CA ALA A 303 -12.41 -20.73 -8.60
C ALA A 303 -11.05 -20.57 -7.91
N PRO A 304 -9.94 -20.81 -8.63
CA PRO A 304 -8.61 -20.50 -8.12
C PRO A 304 -8.48 -19.03 -7.74
N VAL A 305 -7.99 -18.77 -6.52
CA VAL A 305 -7.73 -17.43 -5.97
C VAL A 305 -6.26 -17.31 -5.61
N ALA A 306 -5.74 -16.09 -5.59
CA ALA A 306 -4.34 -15.82 -5.23
C ALA A 306 -4.12 -15.95 -3.71
N ASP A 307 -5.12 -15.53 -2.92
CA ASP A 307 -5.12 -15.70 -1.48
C ASP A 307 -6.53 -15.58 -0.89
N ALA A 308 -6.71 -16.09 0.32
CA ALA A 308 -7.90 -15.85 1.11
C ALA A 308 -7.58 -15.95 2.60
N VAL A 309 -8.16 -15.05 3.39
CA VAL A 309 -8.08 -15.06 4.86
C VAL A 309 -9.48 -14.96 5.45
N ALA A 310 -9.77 -15.85 6.39
CA ALA A 310 -10.95 -15.75 7.25
C ALA A 310 -10.66 -14.66 8.29
N ILE A 311 -11.63 -13.79 8.53
CA ILE A 311 -11.56 -12.70 9.50
C ILE A 311 -12.88 -12.67 10.30
N PRO A 312 -12.94 -11.97 11.44
CA PRO A 312 -14.20 -11.83 12.16
C PRO A 312 -15.31 -11.28 11.27
N GLY A 313 -16.39 -12.06 11.10
CA GLY A 313 -17.56 -11.68 10.32
C GLY A 313 -17.44 -11.81 8.80
N GLY A 314 -16.37 -12.39 8.26
CA GLY A 314 -16.26 -12.60 6.82
C GLY A 314 -14.99 -13.29 6.32
N VAL A 315 -14.84 -13.30 5.00
CA VAL A 315 -13.66 -13.82 4.31
C VAL A 315 -13.16 -12.76 3.33
N ALA A 316 -11.91 -12.36 3.46
CA ALA A 316 -11.22 -11.54 2.47
C ALA A 316 -10.57 -12.44 1.43
N VAL A 317 -10.82 -12.17 0.15
CA VAL A 317 -10.38 -12.98 -0.98
C VAL A 317 -9.67 -12.08 -1.98
N LEU A 318 -8.50 -12.51 -2.44
CA LEU A 318 -7.74 -11.85 -3.49
C LEU A 318 -7.67 -12.75 -4.71
N ARG A 319 -8.14 -12.24 -5.86
CA ARG A 319 -8.13 -12.96 -7.13
C ARG A 319 -7.44 -12.11 -8.19
N GLY A 320 -6.24 -12.52 -8.60
CA GLY A 320 -5.38 -11.61 -9.38
C GLY A 320 -5.21 -10.30 -8.61
N GLY A 321 -5.41 -9.16 -9.27
CA GLY A 321 -5.36 -7.85 -8.61
C GLY A 321 -6.64 -7.44 -7.87
N ASP A 322 -7.72 -8.21 -7.97
CA ASP A 322 -9.04 -7.82 -7.44
C ASP A 322 -9.24 -8.32 -6.01
N PHE A 323 -9.68 -7.42 -5.13
CA PHE A 323 -9.97 -7.70 -3.73
C PHE A 323 -11.48 -7.78 -3.49
N PHE A 324 -11.90 -8.81 -2.76
CA PHE A 324 -13.29 -9.03 -2.36
C PHE A 324 -13.35 -9.26 -0.86
N LEU A 325 -14.32 -8.62 -0.21
CA LEU A 325 -14.70 -8.93 1.16
C LEU A 325 -16.09 -9.57 1.14
N LEU A 326 -16.15 -10.85 1.48
CA LEU A 326 -17.39 -11.61 1.58
C LEU A 326 -17.86 -11.59 3.03
N GLN A 327 -19.14 -11.25 3.26
CA GLN A 327 -19.76 -11.22 4.59
C GLN A 327 -21.11 -11.92 4.58
N GLY A 328 -21.59 -12.30 5.77
CA GLY A 328 -22.87 -12.97 5.95
C GLY A 328 -23.01 -14.21 5.07
N VAL A 329 -24.08 -14.25 4.26
CA VAL A 329 -24.39 -15.36 3.35
C VAL A 329 -23.24 -15.65 2.37
N GLY A 330 -22.60 -14.62 1.82
CA GLY A 330 -21.49 -14.78 0.87
C GLY A 330 -20.27 -15.46 1.49
N ALA A 331 -19.94 -15.12 2.72
CA ALA A 331 -18.88 -15.78 3.48
C ALA A 331 -19.24 -17.25 3.74
N THR A 332 -20.47 -17.52 4.18
CA THR A 332 -20.94 -18.89 4.44
C THR A 332 -20.89 -19.76 3.19
N LEU A 333 -21.39 -19.29 2.05
CA LEU A 333 -21.32 -20.05 0.81
C LEU A 333 -19.87 -20.34 0.42
N TRP A 334 -19.02 -19.31 0.47
CA TRP A 334 -17.60 -19.47 0.19
C TRP A 334 -16.98 -20.54 1.08
N GLU A 335 -17.12 -20.44 2.40
CA GLU A 335 -16.63 -21.37 3.41
C GLU A 335 -17.09 -22.81 3.20
N ARG A 336 -18.34 -23.03 2.77
CA ARG A 336 -18.88 -24.37 2.52
C ARG A 336 -18.35 -25.03 1.25
N LEU A 337 -17.82 -24.24 0.31
CA LEU A 337 -17.26 -24.68 -0.96
C LEU A 337 -15.78 -25.09 -0.88
N THR A 338 -15.32 -25.60 0.28
CA THR A 338 -14.02 -26.33 0.37
C THR A 338 -14.02 -27.63 -0.45
N ARG A 339 -15.21 -28.14 -0.78
CA ARG A 339 -15.46 -29.21 -1.75
C ARG A 339 -16.56 -28.77 -2.72
N PRO A 340 -16.62 -29.32 -3.95
CA PRO A 340 -17.74 -29.07 -4.86
C PRO A 340 -19.08 -29.45 -4.21
N ARG A 341 -20.12 -28.64 -4.44
CA ARG A 341 -21.48 -28.85 -3.91
C ARG A 341 -22.56 -28.50 -4.93
N THR A 342 -23.74 -29.11 -4.82
CA THR A 342 -24.93 -28.72 -5.60
C THR A 342 -25.58 -27.45 -5.00
N LEU A 343 -26.49 -26.82 -5.76
CA LEU A 343 -27.27 -25.69 -5.24
C LEU A 343 -28.11 -26.08 -4.02
N ASP A 344 -28.75 -27.25 -4.04
CA ASP A 344 -29.55 -27.75 -2.93
C ASP A 344 -28.70 -27.93 -1.65
N GLU A 345 -27.50 -28.51 -1.76
CA GLU A 345 -26.57 -28.65 -0.64
C GLU A 345 -26.13 -27.28 -0.08
N LEU A 346 -26.06 -26.25 -0.93
CA LEU A 346 -25.74 -24.88 -0.51
C LEU A 346 -26.92 -24.20 0.18
N THR A 347 -28.15 -24.39 -0.30
CA THR A 347 -29.37 -23.94 0.40
C THR A 347 -29.47 -24.59 1.77
N GLU A 348 -29.30 -25.90 1.87
CA GLU A 348 -29.32 -26.61 3.16
C GLU A 348 -28.28 -26.05 4.12
N ALA A 349 -27.05 -25.79 3.63
CA ALA A 349 -25.98 -25.23 4.44
C ALA A 349 -26.27 -23.77 4.88
N LEU A 350 -26.94 -22.99 4.03
CA LEU A 350 -27.39 -21.63 4.36
C LEU A 350 -28.43 -21.67 5.48
N VAL A 351 -29.47 -22.49 5.34
CA VAL A 351 -30.54 -22.63 6.33
C VAL A 351 -30.00 -23.13 7.67
N ALA A 352 -29.04 -24.06 7.64
CA ALA A 352 -28.40 -24.56 8.84
C ALA A 352 -27.58 -23.48 9.58
N ALA A 353 -26.98 -22.53 8.86
CA ALA A 353 -26.12 -21.50 9.44
C ALA A 353 -26.88 -20.23 9.87
N HIS A 354 -27.92 -19.84 9.13
CA HIS A 354 -28.63 -18.56 9.33
C HIS A 354 -30.09 -18.72 9.77
N GLY A 355 -30.57 -19.95 9.90
CA GLY A 355 -31.98 -20.26 10.18
C GLY A 355 -32.84 -20.30 8.92
N THR A 356 -34.14 -20.54 9.08
CA THR A 356 -35.08 -20.57 7.95
C THR A 356 -35.20 -19.18 7.33
N VAL A 357 -34.81 -19.06 6.06
CA VAL A 357 -34.94 -17.83 5.27
C VAL A 357 -35.99 -18.08 4.19
N GLU A 358 -36.99 -17.19 4.10
CA GLU A 358 -37.98 -17.24 3.02
C GLU A 358 -37.29 -17.02 1.66
N GLY A 359 -37.52 -17.93 0.70
CA GLY A 359 -36.88 -17.84 -0.62
C GLY A 359 -35.39 -18.16 -0.64
N ALA A 360 -34.89 -18.97 0.31
CA ALA A 360 -33.48 -19.35 0.41
C ALA A 360 -32.88 -19.85 -0.92
N ASP A 361 -33.61 -20.65 -1.70
CA ASP A 361 -33.16 -21.15 -3.00
C ASP A 361 -32.87 -20.03 -3.99
N GLY A 362 -33.74 -19.02 -4.04
CA GLY A 362 -33.56 -17.86 -4.92
C GLY A 362 -32.36 -17.02 -4.52
N ILE A 363 -32.16 -16.83 -3.21
CA ILE A 363 -31.02 -16.08 -2.66
C ILE A 363 -29.70 -16.79 -2.98
N VAL A 364 -29.64 -18.12 -2.79
CA VAL A 364 -28.45 -18.90 -3.10
C VAL A 364 -28.15 -18.87 -4.59
N ALA A 365 -29.16 -19.07 -5.45
CA ALA A 365 -28.98 -19.03 -6.90
C ALA A 365 -28.44 -17.67 -7.36
N GLU A 366 -29.05 -16.56 -6.93
CA GLU A 366 -28.61 -15.21 -7.29
C GLU A 366 -27.18 -14.93 -6.82
N LEU A 367 -26.85 -15.30 -5.58
CA LEU A 367 -25.53 -15.06 -5.02
C LEU A 367 -24.45 -15.93 -5.68
N VAL A 368 -24.76 -17.17 -6.04
CA VAL A 368 -23.86 -18.02 -6.82
C VAL A 368 -23.57 -17.40 -8.18
N GLU A 369 -24.58 -16.85 -8.86
CA GLU A 369 -24.39 -16.12 -10.12
C GLU A 369 -23.53 -14.86 -9.91
N GLN A 370 -23.81 -14.04 -8.91
CA GLN A 370 -23.01 -12.85 -8.61
C GLN A 370 -21.53 -13.19 -8.33
N LEU A 371 -21.27 -14.25 -7.56
CA LEU A 371 -19.91 -14.69 -7.26
C LEU A 371 -19.23 -15.35 -8.47
N ARG A 372 -19.98 -16.03 -9.33
CA ARG A 372 -19.49 -16.56 -10.63
C ARG A 372 -19.14 -15.43 -11.59
N ASP A 373 -19.93 -14.38 -11.66
CA ASP A 373 -19.70 -13.24 -12.55
C ASP A 373 -18.47 -12.43 -12.10
N ARG A 374 -18.19 -12.39 -10.79
CA ARG A 374 -16.93 -11.90 -10.21
C ARG A 374 -15.78 -12.92 -10.34
N GLY A 375 -16.07 -14.10 -10.88
CA GLY A 375 -15.20 -15.25 -11.10
C GLY A 375 -14.57 -15.83 -9.83
N LEU A 376 -15.22 -15.61 -8.69
CA LEU A 376 -14.91 -16.27 -7.43
C LEU A 376 -15.38 -17.73 -7.46
N LEU A 377 -16.47 -18.03 -8.18
CA LEU A 377 -17.01 -19.39 -8.33
C LEU A 377 -16.95 -19.86 -9.79
N SER A 378 -16.96 -21.19 -9.97
CA SER A 378 -17.23 -21.82 -11.26
C SER A 378 -18.30 -22.89 -11.11
N ILE A 379 -19.09 -23.09 -12.17
CA ILE A 379 -20.10 -24.12 -12.26
C ILE A 379 -19.63 -25.13 -13.30
N ALA A 380 -19.60 -26.40 -12.95
CA ALA A 380 -19.35 -27.49 -13.88
C ALA A 380 -20.64 -28.31 -14.02
N ASP A 381 -21.05 -28.57 -15.25
CA ASP A 381 -22.11 -29.53 -15.50
C ASP A 381 -21.60 -30.92 -15.13
N GLY A 382 -22.31 -31.66 -14.29
CA GLY A 382 -21.99 -33.03 -13.89
C GLY A 382 -22.09 -34.06 -15.03
N GLY A 383 -21.94 -33.64 -16.29
CA GLY A 383 -22.06 -34.48 -17.46
C GLY A 383 -20.94 -35.52 -17.51
N LEU A 384 -21.36 -36.79 -17.59
CA LEU A 384 -20.55 -37.98 -17.86
C LEU A 384 -19.44 -37.70 -18.90
N ALA A 385 -18.19 -37.89 -18.50
CA ALA A 385 -17.09 -38.19 -19.42
C ALA A 385 -17.06 -39.69 -19.73
#